data_AF-A0A9X1R493-F1
#
_entry.id   AF-A0A9X1R493-F1
#
_cell.length_a   1.000
_cell.length_b   1.000
_cell.length_c   1.000
_cell.angle_alpha   90.00
_cell.angle_beta   90.00
_cell.angle_gamma   90.00
#
_symmetry.space_group_name_H-M   'P 1'
#
loop_
_entity.id
_entity.type
_entity.pdbx_description
1 polymer ?
#
loop_
_entity_poly.entity_id
_entity_poly.type
_entity_poly.pdbx_seq_one_letter_code
_entity_poly.pdbx_strand_id
1 'polypeptide(L)'
;MKHIIIAVFTLFSVGTSNSQTKVYSGNSNYSGDIICNIKDGKVYKKNSNYSGDIICNISNNKIYNKNSSYSGDILYTVSEGKVYKDDSNYSGDIVLNIKDGKVYENFSTYSGDILMNFKDVKVYKGNSNYSGDILITMNDFVTIEEFVAIYYVYSYVY
;
A
#
# COMPACT_ATOMS: atom_id res chain seq x y z
N MET A 1 -51.56 -12.43 -20.03
CA MET A 1 -51.08 -12.23 -18.65
C MET A 1 -49.58 -12.10 -18.70
N LYS A 2 -49.05 -10.87 -18.66
CA LYS A 2 -47.60 -10.59 -18.73
C LYS A 2 -47.11 -10.35 -17.32
N HIS A 3 -46.24 -11.22 -16.80
CA HIS A 3 -45.51 -10.97 -15.56
C HIS A 3 -44.35 -10.03 -15.87
N ILE A 4 -44.42 -8.79 -15.39
CA ILE A 4 -43.27 -7.89 -15.33
C ILE A 4 -42.69 -8.06 -13.93
N ILE A 5 -41.54 -8.75 -13.86
CA ILE A 5 -40.72 -8.81 -12.65
C ILE A 5 -39.94 -7.49 -12.60
N ILE A 6 -40.21 -6.65 -11.60
CA ILE A 6 -39.39 -5.48 -11.29
C ILE A 6 -38.22 -5.98 -10.43
N ALA A 7 -37.03 -6.06 -11.03
CA ALA A 7 -35.79 -6.24 -10.30
C ALA A 7 -35.41 -4.89 -9.65
N VAL A 8 -35.49 -4.81 -8.33
CA VAL A 8 -35.02 -3.67 -7.55
C VAL A 8 -33.50 -3.72 -7.52
N PHE A 9 -32.84 -2.79 -8.21
CA PHE A 9 -31.40 -2.56 -8.11
C PHE A 9 -31.13 -1.81 -6.79
N THR A 10 -30.68 -2.51 -5.76
CA THR A 10 -30.14 -1.86 -4.56
C THR A 10 -28.76 -1.32 -4.88
N LEU A 11 -28.66 0.00 -5.02
CA LEU A 11 -27.41 0.74 -5.15
C LEU A 11 -26.66 0.61 -3.82
N PHE A 12 -25.64 -0.25 -3.76
CA PHE A 12 -24.77 -0.38 -2.59
C PHE A 12 -23.80 0.81 -2.61
N SER A 13 -24.18 1.92 -1.98
CA SER A 13 -23.26 3.04 -1.74
C SER A 13 -22.26 2.59 -0.68
N VAL A 14 -21.07 2.16 -1.12
CA VAL A 14 -19.92 1.96 -0.22
C VAL A 14 -19.54 3.34 0.30
N GLY A 15 -19.97 3.66 1.52
CA GLY A 15 -19.52 4.86 2.21
C GLY A 15 -18.02 4.73 2.44
N THR A 16 -17.24 5.69 1.96
CA THR A 16 -15.83 5.81 2.30
C THR A 16 -15.73 6.15 3.78
N SER A 17 -15.50 5.14 4.61
CA SER A 17 -15.06 5.36 5.99
C SER A 17 -13.75 6.15 5.93
N ASN A 18 -13.77 7.41 6.36
CA ASN A 18 -12.59 8.26 6.58
C ASN A 18 -11.76 7.74 7.78
N SER A 19 -11.45 6.45 7.79
CA SER A 19 -10.67 5.81 8.83
C SER A 19 -9.19 5.95 8.49
N GLN A 20 -8.41 6.32 9.49
CA GLN A 20 -6.96 6.40 9.39
C GLN A 20 -6.39 4.98 9.51
N THR A 21 -5.66 4.52 8.50
CA THR A 21 -4.94 3.25 8.57
C THR A 21 -3.61 3.46 9.27
N LYS A 22 -3.32 2.65 10.29
CA LYS A 22 -2.08 2.70 11.07
C LYS A 22 -1.25 1.47 10.73
N VAL A 23 0.06 1.70 10.58
CA VAL A 23 1.02 0.65 10.30
C VAL A 23 1.93 0.50 11.49
N TYR A 24 2.03 -0.71 12.00
CA TYR A 24 2.79 -1.09 13.16
C TYR A 24 4.00 -1.92 12.73
N SER A 25 5.13 -1.75 13.40
CA SER A 25 6.28 -2.63 13.21
C SER A 25 5.99 -4.03 13.75
N GLY A 26 6.33 -5.05 12.98
CA GLY A 26 6.16 -6.45 13.36
C GLY A 26 4.70 -6.83 13.60
N ASN A 27 4.48 -7.74 14.55
CA ASN A 27 3.16 -8.24 14.95
C ASN A 27 2.46 -7.36 16.02
N SER A 28 2.83 -6.09 16.12
CA SER A 28 2.32 -5.19 17.16
C SER A 28 0.99 -4.55 16.79
N ASN A 29 0.25 -4.12 17.82
CA ASN A 29 -0.90 -3.21 17.73
C ASN A 29 -0.80 -2.04 18.74
N TYR A 30 0.36 -1.85 19.37
CA TYR A 30 0.58 -0.81 20.37
C TYR A 30 0.91 0.53 19.70
N SER A 31 0.41 1.63 20.25
CA SER A 31 0.62 2.97 19.67
C SER A 31 2.09 3.40 19.60
N GLY A 32 2.94 2.84 20.47
CA GLY A 32 4.39 3.10 20.45
C GLY A 32 5.10 2.53 19.23
N ASP A 33 4.51 1.51 18.60
CA ASP A 33 5.12 0.76 17.50
C ASP A 33 4.59 1.22 16.12
N ILE A 34 3.80 2.30 16.08
CA ILE A 34 3.30 2.88 14.84
C ILE A 34 4.48 3.51 14.08
N ILE A 35 4.75 3.03 12.88
CA ILE A 35 5.80 3.56 12.00
C ILE A 35 5.26 4.70 11.12
N CYS A 36 4.04 4.55 10.63
CA CYS A 36 3.33 5.57 9.87
C CYS A 36 1.81 5.38 9.97
N ASN A 37 1.09 6.36 9.48
CA ASN A 37 -0.33 6.24 9.24
C ASN A 37 -0.71 6.85 7.89
N ILE A 38 -1.81 6.36 7.34
CA ILE A 38 -2.37 6.82 6.07
C ILE A 38 -3.71 7.49 6.37
N LYS A 39 -3.88 8.68 5.83
CA LYS A 39 -5.14 9.42 5.89
C LYS A 39 -5.25 10.33 4.67
N ASP A 40 -6.41 10.31 4.02
CA ASP A 40 -6.73 11.19 2.88
C ASP A 40 -5.65 11.16 1.79
N GLY A 41 -5.16 9.96 1.44
CA GLY A 41 -4.10 9.75 0.45
C GLY A 41 -2.71 10.23 0.88
N LYS A 42 -2.47 10.49 2.17
CA LYS A 42 -1.18 10.97 2.68
C LYS A 42 -0.63 10.04 3.74
N VAL A 43 0.67 9.82 3.69
CA VAL A 43 1.40 9.03 4.68
C VAL A 43 2.11 9.96 5.63
N TYR A 44 1.76 9.87 6.91
CA TYR A 44 2.30 10.69 7.98
C TYR A 44 3.25 9.88 8.85
N LYS A 45 4.25 10.56 9.41
CA LYS A 45 5.16 9.99 10.39
C LYS A 45 4.41 9.52 11.65
N LYS A 46 4.65 8.27 12.07
CA LYS A 46 4.03 7.65 13.26
C LYS A 46 2.52 7.86 13.28
N ASN A 47 1.97 8.43 14.36
CA ASN A 47 0.54 8.73 14.52
C ASN A 47 0.20 10.21 14.25
N SER A 48 1.08 10.96 13.56
CA SER A 48 0.88 12.38 13.28
C SER A 48 -0.24 12.63 12.26
N ASN A 49 -0.79 13.85 12.26
CA ASN A 49 -1.69 14.38 11.24
C ASN A 49 -1.27 15.79 10.75
N TYR A 50 -0.08 16.25 11.14
CA TYR A 50 0.41 17.57 10.75
C TYR A 50 1.00 17.54 9.33
N SER A 51 0.75 18.59 8.55
CA SER A 51 1.27 18.69 7.17
C SER A 51 2.79 18.62 7.08
N GLY A 52 3.50 19.11 8.09
CA GLY A 52 4.97 19.02 8.18
C GLY A 52 5.50 17.60 8.37
N ASP A 53 4.65 16.66 8.79
CA ASP A 53 5.01 15.26 9.03
C ASP A 53 4.63 14.32 7.88
N ILE A 54 4.18 14.87 6.75
CA ILE A 54 3.89 14.08 5.54
C ILE A 54 5.21 13.56 4.96
N ILE A 55 5.33 12.24 4.89
CA ILE A 55 6.48 11.54 4.30
C ILE A 55 6.31 11.45 2.78
N CYS A 56 5.14 11.03 2.34
CA CYS A 56 4.75 10.94 0.94
C CYS A 56 3.24 11.09 0.80
N ASN A 57 2.78 11.32 -0.42
CA ASN A 57 1.36 11.32 -0.76
C ASN A 57 1.09 10.47 -1.99
N ILE A 58 -0.15 10.02 -2.08
CA ILE A 58 -0.65 9.11 -3.09
C ILE A 58 -1.70 9.88 -3.87
N SER A 59 -1.49 9.97 -5.19
CA SER A 59 -2.46 10.59 -6.08
C SER A 59 -2.49 9.81 -7.39
N ASN A 60 -3.70 9.41 -7.79
CA ASN A 60 -3.91 8.46 -8.88
C ASN A 60 -3.13 7.16 -8.61
N ASN A 61 -2.24 6.79 -9.52
CA ASN A 61 -1.39 5.61 -9.45
C ASN A 61 0.07 5.96 -9.10
N LYS A 62 0.30 7.11 -8.47
CA LYS A 62 1.65 7.65 -8.22
C LYS A 62 1.86 7.98 -6.75
N ILE A 63 3.08 7.71 -6.30
CA ILE A 63 3.56 8.05 -4.95
C ILE A 63 4.52 9.21 -5.11
N TYR A 64 4.22 10.33 -4.48
CA TYR A 64 5.00 11.56 -4.53
C TYR A 64 5.72 11.79 -3.21
N ASN A 65 6.91 12.36 -3.29
CA ASN A 65 7.66 12.78 -2.11
C ASN A 65 6.92 13.91 -1.36
N LYS A 66 6.85 13.79 -0.03
CA LYS A 66 6.15 14.72 0.87
C LYS A 66 4.72 15.01 0.37
N ASN A 67 4.31 16.27 0.37
CA ASN A 67 3.01 16.74 -0.13
C ASN A 67 3.12 17.33 -1.55
N SER A 68 4.09 16.88 -2.35
CA SER A 68 4.29 17.37 -3.71
C SER A 68 3.26 16.79 -4.69
N SER A 69 3.03 17.50 -5.80
CA SER A 69 2.28 17.03 -6.96
C SER A 69 3.07 17.21 -8.27
N TYR A 70 4.35 17.53 -8.19
CA TYR A 70 5.21 17.72 -9.36
C TYR A 70 5.74 16.38 -9.86
N SER A 71 5.87 16.22 -11.18
CA SER A 71 6.36 14.97 -11.78
C SER A 71 7.78 14.61 -11.35
N GLY A 72 8.64 15.61 -11.15
CA GLY A 72 10.00 15.41 -10.65
C GLY A 72 10.10 14.90 -9.21
N ASP A 73 8.99 14.91 -8.46
CA ASP A 73 8.93 14.41 -7.09
C ASP A 73 8.23 13.05 -6.98
N ILE A 74 7.91 12.41 -8.12
CA ILE A 74 7.36 11.05 -8.13
C ILE A 74 8.46 10.09 -7.66
N LEU A 75 8.17 9.32 -6.61
CA LEU A 75 9.01 8.24 -6.10
C LEU A 75 8.74 6.94 -6.87
N TYR A 76 7.46 6.64 -7.08
CA TYR A 76 7.02 5.44 -7.77
C TYR A 76 5.75 5.68 -8.59
N THR A 77 5.65 4.94 -9.69
CA THR A 77 4.42 4.78 -10.48
C THR A 77 3.95 3.34 -10.40
N VAL A 78 2.66 3.13 -10.15
CA VAL A 78 2.05 1.80 -10.05
C VAL A 78 1.20 1.56 -11.30
N SER A 79 1.34 0.39 -11.91
CA SER A 79 0.49 0.00 -13.04
C SER A 79 0.40 -1.52 -13.12
N GLU A 80 -0.81 -2.07 -13.12
CA GLU A 80 -1.07 -3.50 -13.31
C GLU A 80 -0.28 -4.40 -12.34
N GLY A 81 -0.16 -3.98 -11.07
CA GLY A 81 0.61 -4.69 -10.05
C GLY A 81 2.12 -4.49 -10.15
N LYS A 82 2.63 -3.79 -11.15
CA LYS A 82 4.06 -3.44 -11.26
C LYS A 82 4.31 -2.08 -10.63
N VAL A 83 5.45 -1.95 -9.97
CA VAL A 83 5.92 -0.71 -9.38
C VAL A 83 7.16 -0.27 -10.12
N TYR A 84 7.07 0.90 -10.73
CA TYR A 84 8.12 1.53 -11.51
C TYR A 84 8.77 2.61 -10.67
N LYS A 85 10.08 2.76 -10.81
CA LYS A 85 10.80 3.89 -10.24
C LYS A 85 10.39 5.18 -10.96
N ASP A 86 10.21 6.27 -10.21
CA ASP A 86 9.90 7.61 -10.72
C ASP A 86 8.62 7.62 -11.62
N ASP A 87 8.52 8.58 -12.54
CA ASP A 87 7.45 8.67 -13.55
C ASP A 87 7.73 7.79 -14.76
N SER A 88 7.84 6.47 -14.55
CA SER A 88 8.17 5.52 -15.60
C SER A 88 7.07 4.48 -15.85
N ASN A 89 7.07 3.94 -17.07
CA ASN A 89 6.32 2.77 -17.50
C ASN A 89 7.21 1.75 -18.25
N TYR A 90 8.53 1.94 -18.26
CA TYR A 90 9.47 1.05 -18.93
C TYR A 90 9.77 -0.18 -18.08
N SER A 91 9.84 -1.35 -18.71
CA SER A 91 10.07 -2.61 -17.99
C SER A 91 11.40 -2.66 -17.23
N GLY A 92 12.41 -1.91 -17.68
CA GLY A 92 13.70 -1.81 -17.02
C GLY A 92 13.67 -1.04 -15.70
N ASP A 93 12.62 -0.25 -15.47
CA ASP A 93 12.46 0.57 -14.27
C ASP A 93 11.54 -0.09 -13.23
N ILE A 94 11.07 -1.31 -13.50
CA ILE A 94 10.26 -2.07 -12.55
C ILE A 94 11.15 -2.48 -11.37
N VAL A 95 10.77 -2.03 -10.18
CA VAL A 95 11.46 -2.36 -8.92
C VAL A 95 10.73 -3.44 -8.12
N LEU A 96 9.41 -3.54 -8.28
CA LEU A 96 8.60 -4.58 -7.65
C LEU A 96 7.51 -5.09 -8.60
N ASN A 97 7.18 -6.36 -8.45
CA ASN A 97 6.00 -6.97 -9.05
C ASN A 97 5.11 -7.52 -7.93
N ILE A 98 3.87 -7.05 -7.88
CA ILE A 98 2.89 -7.38 -6.84
C ILE A 98 1.79 -8.21 -7.50
N LYS A 99 1.72 -9.48 -7.12
CA LYS A 99 0.82 -10.44 -7.75
C LYS A 99 0.44 -11.54 -6.77
N ASP A 100 -0.84 -11.91 -6.76
CA ASP A 100 -1.38 -13.04 -5.99
C ASP A 100 -1.00 -12.99 -4.49
N GLY A 101 -1.10 -11.80 -3.89
CA GLY A 101 -0.76 -11.58 -2.48
C GLY A 101 0.73 -11.71 -2.17
N LYS A 102 1.60 -11.53 -3.16
CA LYS A 102 3.06 -11.59 -3.01
C LYS A 102 3.74 -10.41 -3.69
N VAL A 103 4.89 -10.04 -3.15
CA VAL A 103 5.78 -9.02 -3.70
C VAL A 103 7.07 -9.69 -4.13
N TYR A 104 7.42 -9.52 -5.39
CA TYR A 104 8.62 -10.06 -6.01
C TYR A 104 9.60 -8.93 -6.33
N GLU A 105 10.88 -9.27 -6.37
CA GLU A 105 11.91 -8.35 -6.85
C GLU A 105 11.79 -8.10 -8.36
N ASN A 106 11.87 -6.82 -8.77
CA ASN A 106 11.80 -6.40 -10.16
C ASN A 106 10.58 -6.98 -10.90
N PHE A 107 10.78 -7.54 -12.10
CA PHE A 107 9.72 -8.16 -12.90
C PHE A 107 9.46 -9.64 -12.55
N SER A 108 10.13 -10.18 -11.53
CA SER A 108 10.09 -11.62 -11.27
C SER A 108 8.70 -12.11 -10.85
N THR A 109 8.46 -13.40 -11.09
CA THR A 109 7.32 -14.16 -10.55
C THR A 109 7.76 -15.49 -9.95
N TYR A 110 9.06 -15.71 -9.77
CA TYR A 110 9.60 -16.95 -9.24
C TYR A 110 9.52 -16.96 -7.72
N SER A 111 9.24 -18.11 -7.13
CA SER A 111 9.09 -18.24 -5.68
C SER A 111 10.37 -17.90 -4.90
N GLY A 112 11.54 -18.06 -5.51
CA GLY A 112 12.83 -17.69 -4.93
C GLY A 112 13.02 -16.18 -4.77
N ASP A 113 12.29 -15.38 -5.56
CA ASP A 113 12.45 -13.92 -5.61
C ASP A 113 11.33 -13.19 -4.84
N ILE A 114 10.54 -13.93 -4.05
CA ILE A 114 9.53 -13.35 -3.17
C ILE A 114 10.25 -12.59 -2.06
N LEU A 115 10.05 -11.28 -2.03
CA LEU A 115 10.53 -10.39 -0.97
C LEU A 115 9.58 -10.41 0.22
N MET A 116 8.27 -10.40 -0.04
CA MET A 116 7.22 -10.32 0.96
C MET A 116 5.97 -11.07 0.51
N ASN A 117 5.14 -11.49 1.48
CA ASN A 117 3.80 -11.98 1.20
C ASN A 117 2.78 -11.38 2.17
N PHE A 118 1.53 -11.35 1.73
CA PHE A 118 0.41 -10.84 2.49
C PHE A 118 -0.43 -11.98 3.03
N LYS A 119 -0.86 -11.82 4.28
CA LYS A 119 -1.93 -12.61 4.86
C LYS A 119 -2.77 -11.69 5.75
N ASP A 120 -4.02 -11.52 5.36
CA ASP A 120 -4.93 -10.54 5.95
C ASP A 120 -4.29 -9.13 5.95
N VAL A 121 -4.21 -8.48 7.11
CA VAL A 121 -3.62 -7.15 7.29
C VAL A 121 -2.12 -7.19 7.63
N LYS A 122 -1.45 -8.33 7.44
CA LYS A 122 -0.04 -8.53 7.82
C LYS A 122 0.84 -8.77 6.61
N VAL A 123 2.05 -8.24 6.67
CA VAL A 123 3.09 -8.45 5.67
C VAL A 123 4.22 -9.25 6.29
N TYR A 124 4.58 -10.34 5.64
CA TYR A 124 5.59 -11.29 6.10
C TYR A 124 6.82 -11.21 5.21
N LYS A 125 7.98 -11.53 5.78
CA LYS A 125 9.23 -11.69 5.05
C LYS A 125 9.18 -12.93 4.14
N GLY A 126 9.60 -12.75 2.88
CA GLY A 126 9.66 -13.82 1.89
C GLY A 126 8.31 -14.50 1.70
N ASN A 127 8.31 -15.84 1.66
CA ASN A 127 7.10 -16.67 1.55
C ASN A 127 6.65 -17.25 2.92
N SER A 128 7.10 -16.65 4.04
CA SER A 128 6.79 -17.15 5.39
C SER A 128 5.37 -16.83 5.84
N ASN A 129 4.85 -17.62 6.79
CA ASN A 129 3.59 -17.36 7.49
C ASN A 129 3.76 -17.39 9.02
N TYR A 130 5.00 -17.45 9.53
CA TYR A 130 5.28 -17.49 10.96
C TYR A 130 5.17 -16.10 11.56
N SER A 131 4.64 -15.99 12.79
CA SER A 131 4.47 -14.70 13.46
C SER A 131 5.78 -13.95 13.69
N GLY A 132 6.91 -14.67 13.79
CA GLY A 132 8.25 -14.09 13.92
C GLY A 132 8.77 -13.41 12.65
N ASP A 133 8.16 -13.71 11.49
CA ASP A 133 8.56 -13.15 10.19
C ASP A 133 7.65 -12.00 9.74
N ILE A 134 6.72 -11.56 10.59
CA ILE A 134 5.89 -10.38 10.30
C ILE A 134 6.79 -9.15 10.31
N LEU A 135 6.81 -8.42 9.20
CA LEU A 135 7.55 -7.17 9.06
C LEU A 135 6.72 -5.99 9.55
N ILE A 136 5.45 -5.94 9.15
CA ILE A 136 4.49 -4.92 9.54
C ILE A 136 3.09 -5.51 9.69
N THR A 137 2.29 -4.88 10.55
CA THR A 137 0.86 -5.13 10.72
C THR A 137 0.11 -3.84 10.42
N MET A 138 -0.95 -3.93 9.64
CA MET A 138 -1.89 -2.83 9.38
C MET A 138 -3.16 -3.07 10.19
N ASN A 139 -3.87 -2.02 10.58
CA ASN A 139 -5.18 -2.17 11.24
C ASN A 139 -6.36 -2.26 10.26
N ASP A 140 -6.12 -2.08 8.97
CA ASP A 140 -7.11 -2.19 7.90
C ASP A 140 -6.42 -2.67 6.61
N PHE A 141 -7.21 -3.10 5.63
CA PHE A 141 -6.72 -3.39 4.29
C PHE A 141 -6.32 -2.11 3.56
N VAL A 142 -5.35 -2.24 2.67
CA VAL A 142 -4.81 -1.12 1.88
C VAL A 142 -4.81 -1.47 0.41
N THR A 143 -4.87 -0.44 -0.42
CA THR A 143 -4.65 -0.52 -1.86
C THR A 143 -3.18 -0.85 -2.18
N ILE A 144 -2.88 -1.18 -3.45
CA ILE A 144 -1.50 -1.44 -3.88
C ILE A 144 -0.66 -0.16 -3.75
N GLU A 145 -1.23 1.00 -4.10
CA GLU A 145 -0.58 2.30 -4.03
C GLU A 145 -0.24 2.69 -2.59
N GLU A 146 -1.19 2.47 -1.67
CA GLU A 146 -0.95 2.65 -0.23
C GLU A 146 0.11 1.69 0.29
N PHE A 147 0.09 0.42 -0.13
CA PHE A 147 1.15 -0.52 0.24
C PHE A 147 2.52 -0.07 -0.29
N VAL A 148 2.63 0.42 -1.53
CA VAL A 148 3.89 0.93 -2.08
C VAL A 148 4.40 2.13 -1.28
N ALA A 149 3.50 3.01 -0.86
CA ALA A 149 3.85 4.12 0.02
C ALA A 149 4.33 3.63 1.41
N ILE A 150 3.70 2.59 1.97
CA ILE A 150 4.15 1.95 3.22
C ILE A 150 5.53 1.30 3.04
N TYR A 151 5.73 0.57 1.94
CA TYR A 151 7.00 -0.05 1.59
C TYR A 151 8.12 0.98 1.51
N TYR A 152 7.86 2.15 0.91
CA TYR A 152 8.82 3.25 0.91
C TYR A 152 9.20 3.69 2.32
N VAL A 153 8.22 3.88 3.21
CA VAL A 153 8.49 4.22 4.62
C VAL A 153 9.33 3.15 5.29
N TYR A 154 8.92 1.89 5.19
CA TYR A 154 9.56 0.76 5.85
C TYR A 154 11.01 0.54 5.37
N SER A 155 11.26 0.72 4.07
CA SER A 155 12.57 0.42 3.47
C SER A 155 13.58 1.57 3.57
N TYR A 156 13.12 2.83 3.66
CA TYR A 156 14.00 3.99 3.48
C TYR A 156 13.86 5.09 4.53
N VAL A 157 12.82 5.07 5.38
CA VAL A 157 12.53 6.17 6.32
C VAL A 157 12.53 5.71 7.77
N TYR A 158 11.96 4.53 8.03
CA TYR A 158 11.92 3.86 9.33
C TYR A 158 13.25 3.18 9.65
#